data_AF-A0A9L0QZI1-F1
#
_entry.id   AF-A0A9L0QZI1-F1
#
_cell.length_a   1.000
_cell.length_b   1.000
_cell.length_c   1.000
_cell.angle_alpha   90.00
_cell.angle_beta   90.00
_cell.angle_gamma   90.00
#
_symmetry.space_group_name_H-M   'P 1'
#
loop_
_entity.id
_entity.type
_entity.pdbx_description
1 polymer ?
#
loop_
_entity_poly.entity_id
_entity_poly.type
_entity_poly.pdbx_seq_one_letter_code
_entity_poly.pdbx_strand_id
1 'polypeptide(L)'
;MAGIQTTDLFLRVELFKNAMVACYPGNGTGYVRHVDNPNGDGRCITCIYYLNKNWDAKLHGGVLRIFPEGKSFIADVEPIFDRLLFFWSDRRNPHEVQPSYATRYAMTVWYFDAEERAEAKKKFRNLTRKTESSLTED
;
A
#
# COMPACT_ATOMS: atom_id res chain seq x y z
N MET A 1 36.57 -21.10 0.58
CA MET A 1 36.06 -19.71 0.51
C MET A 1 35.02 -19.68 -0.61
N ALA A 2 33.76 -19.89 -0.26
CA ALA A 2 32.67 -19.88 -1.24
C ALA A 2 32.39 -18.43 -1.65
N GLY A 3 32.47 -18.16 -2.95
CA GLY A 3 32.25 -16.84 -3.52
C GLY A 3 30.80 -16.41 -3.36
N ILE A 4 30.61 -15.15 -2.96
CA ILE A 4 29.32 -14.48 -3.01
C ILE A 4 29.07 -14.15 -4.47
N GLN A 5 28.18 -14.90 -5.12
CA GLN A 5 27.68 -14.58 -6.45
C GLN A 5 26.65 -13.46 -6.26
N THR A 6 27.05 -12.22 -6.54
CA THR A 6 26.13 -11.09 -6.66
C THR A 6 25.28 -11.28 -7.90
N THR A 7 24.19 -12.05 -7.79
CA THR A 7 23.08 -11.94 -8.73
C THR A 7 22.47 -10.56 -8.54
N ASP A 8 22.43 -9.76 -9.59
CA ASP A 8 21.78 -8.44 -9.66
C ASP A 8 20.46 -8.41 -8.87
N LEU A 9 20.49 -7.81 -7.68
CA LEU A 9 19.30 -7.52 -6.89
C LEU A 9 18.85 -6.08 -7.15
N PHE A 10 18.77 -5.70 -8.43
CA PHE A 10 18.14 -4.45 -8.81
C PHE A 10 16.63 -4.67 -8.92
N LEU A 11 15.89 -4.38 -7.84
CA LEU A 11 14.44 -4.22 -7.95
C LEU A 11 14.19 -3.03 -8.88
N ARG A 12 13.75 -3.28 -10.12
CA ARG A 12 13.39 -2.21 -11.06
C ARG A 12 12.05 -1.64 -10.65
N VAL A 13 12.13 -0.61 -9.84
CA VAL A 13 10.97 0.06 -9.28
C VAL A 13 10.56 1.24 -10.17
N GLU A 14 9.33 1.22 -10.65
CA GLU A 14 8.71 2.36 -11.33
C GLU A 14 7.81 3.14 -10.36
N LEU A 15 7.95 4.47 -10.31
CA LEU A 15 7.04 5.32 -9.55
C LEU A 15 5.69 5.45 -10.28
N PHE A 16 4.59 5.31 -9.55
CA PHE A 16 3.29 5.67 -10.09
C PHE A 16 3.18 7.17 -10.33
N LYS A 17 2.65 7.58 -11.48
CA LYS A 17 2.62 9.00 -11.89
C LYS A 17 1.77 9.91 -10.99
N ASN A 18 0.90 9.36 -10.13
CA ASN A 18 -0.04 10.12 -9.30
C ASN A 18 0.10 9.75 -7.83
N ALA A 19 -0.08 10.73 -6.94
CA ALA A 19 -0.23 10.51 -5.50
C ALA A 19 -1.71 10.44 -5.12
N MET A 20 -2.05 9.56 -4.18
CA MET A 20 -3.36 9.56 -3.52
C MET A 20 -3.29 10.49 -2.31
N VAL A 21 -4.10 11.54 -2.30
CA VAL A 21 -4.28 12.41 -1.12
C VAL A 21 -5.53 11.95 -0.38
N ALA A 22 -5.38 11.56 0.88
CA ALA A 22 -6.48 11.11 1.72
C ALA A 22 -6.74 12.11 2.85
N CYS A 23 -8.01 12.41 3.07
CA CYS A 23 -8.53 13.15 4.23
C CYS A 23 -9.54 12.26 4.95
N TYR A 24 -9.23 11.90 6.20
CA TYR A 24 -10.17 11.27 7.11
C TYR A 24 -10.71 12.37 8.02
N PRO A 25 -12.00 12.74 7.94
CA PRO A 25 -12.51 13.94 8.60
C PRO A 25 -12.56 13.84 10.13
N GLY A 26 -12.35 12.65 10.71
CA GLY A 26 -12.53 12.36 12.13
C GLY A 26 -13.82 11.56 12.38
N ASN A 27 -14.50 11.80 13.50
CA ASN A 27 -15.78 11.16 13.88
C ASN A 27 -15.75 9.62 13.89
N GLY A 28 -14.62 9.03 14.26
CA GLY A 28 -14.44 7.58 14.28
C GLY A 28 -14.20 6.96 12.91
N THR A 29 -14.01 7.76 11.86
CA THR A 29 -13.64 7.23 10.54
C THR A 29 -12.27 6.57 10.57
N GLY A 30 -12.16 5.42 9.92
CA GLY A 30 -10.94 4.63 9.82
C GLY A 30 -10.95 3.83 8.52
N TYR A 31 -10.09 2.83 8.43
CA TYR A 31 -10.05 1.93 7.29
C TYR A 31 -9.82 0.52 7.75
N VAL A 32 -10.68 -0.39 7.31
CA VAL A 32 -10.67 -1.79 7.73
C VAL A 32 -9.37 -2.49 7.34
N ARG A 33 -9.07 -3.59 8.04
CA ARG A 33 -7.89 -4.40 7.72
C ARG A 33 -7.91 -4.90 6.29
N HIS A 34 -6.82 -4.66 5.58
CA HIS A 34 -6.66 -5.03 4.17
C HIS A 34 -5.19 -5.27 3.83
N VAL A 35 -4.96 -5.72 2.61
CA VAL A 35 -3.65 -5.82 1.97
C VAL A 35 -3.70 -4.91 0.75
N ASP A 36 -2.67 -4.09 0.53
CA ASP A 36 -2.66 -3.15 -0.59
C ASP A 36 -2.68 -3.89 -1.92
N ASN A 37 -1.77 -4.84 -2.12
CA ASN A 37 -1.67 -5.68 -3.32
C ASN A 37 -1.95 -7.16 -2.99
N PRO A 38 -3.23 -7.59 -2.88
CA PRO A 38 -3.56 -8.95 -2.48
C PRO A 38 -3.39 -9.98 -3.61
N ASN A 39 -3.42 -9.53 -4.87
CA ASN A 39 -3.59 -10.37 -6.06
C ASN A 39 -2.53 -10.16 -7.15
N GLY A 40 -1.48 -9.40 -6.85
CA GLY A 40 -0.36 -9.19 -7.76
C GLY A 40 -0.66 -8.20 -8.91
N ASP A 41 -1.07 -6.97 -8.58
CA ASP A 41 -1.33 -5.91 -9.57
C ASP A 41 -0.09 -5.11 -9.98
N GLY A 42 1.06 -5.43 -9.39
CA GLY A 42 2.37 -4.83 -9.61
C GLY A 42 2.83 -3.90 -8.48
N ARG A 43 1.97 -3.46 -7.56
CA ARG A 43 2.39 -2.59 -6.44
C ARG A 43 3.27 -3.38 -5.48
N CYS A 44 4.51 -2.96 -5.29
CA CYS A 44 5.48 -3.67 -4.45
C CYS A 44 5.80 -2.92 -3.14
N ILE A 45 5.90 -1.59 -3.17
CA ILE A 45 6.15 -0.76 -1.99
C ILE A 45 5.08 0.31 -1.86
N THR A 46 4.48 0.37 -0.67
CA THR A 46 3.61 1.47 -0.25
C THR A 46 4.44 2.49 0.49
N CYS A 47 4.33 3.76 0.08
CA CYS A 47 4.99 4.89 0.70
C CYS A 47 3.93 5.90 1.16
N ILE A 48 3.91 6.20 2.46
CA ILE A 48 2.94 7.12 3.06
C ILE A 48 3.70 8.29 3.69
N TYR A 49 3.26 9.51 3.38
CA TYR A 49 3.74 10.74 3.99
C TYR A 49 2.61 11.38 4.81
N TYR A 50 2.90 11.65 6.09
CA TYR A 50 1.94 12.18 7.05
C TYR A 50 2.05 13.69 7.27
N LEU A 51 0.90 14.35 7.39
CA LEU A 51 0.78 15.82 7.36
C LEU A 51 0.18 16.40 8.66
N ASN A 52 0.13 15.63 9.75
CA ASN A 52 -0.66 15.99 10.93
C ASN A 52 0.20 16.59 12.05
N LYS A 53 0.26 17.92 12.13
CA LYS A 53 0.99 18.62 13.19
C LYS A 53 0.32 18.43 14.54
N ASN A 54 1.12 18.32 15.60
CA ASN A 54 0.64 18.19 16.99
C ASN A 54 -0.33 17.02 17.18
N TRP A 55 -0.12 15.90 16.46
CA TRP A 55 -0.95 14.73 16.60
C TRP A 55 -0.67 13.99 17.90
N ASP A 56 -1.68 13.84 18.76
CA ASP A 56 -1.66 12.94 19.91
C ASP A 56 -2.53 11.72 19.59
N ALA A 57 -1.91 10.55 19.40
CA ALA A 57 -2.64 9.34 19.08
C ALA A 57 -3.57 8.84 20.20
N LYS A 58 -3.31 9.19 21.46
CA LYS A 58 -4.18 8.82 22.59
C LYS A 58 -5.48 9.61 22.58
N LEU A 59 -5.45 10.87 22.12
CA LEU A 59 -6.61 11.74 22.03
C LEU A 59 -7.31 11.62 20.66
N HIS A 60 -6.54 11.63 19.58
CA HIS A 60 -7.05 11.73 18.22
C HIS A 60 -7.20 10.37 17.52
N GLY A 61 -6.64 9.29 18.06
CA GLY A 61 -6.65 7.97 17.42
C GLY A 61 -5.87 7.97 16.09
N GLY A 62 -6.45 7.35 15.05
CA GLY A 62 -5.95 7.41 13.67
C GLY A 62 -4.64 6.67 13.40
N VAL A 63 -4.24 5.78 14.32
CA VAL A 63 -3.02 4.97 14.24
C VAL A 63 -3.13 3.99 13.07
N LEU A 64 -2.07 3.91 12.26
CA LEU A 64 -1.91 2.83 11.29
C LEU A 64 -1.38 1.61 12.04
N ARG A 65 -2.13 0.52 12.06
CA ARG A 65 -1.73 -0.74 12.66
C ARG A 65 -1.38 -1.76 11.57
N ILE A 66 -0.15 -2.26 11.59
CA ILE A 66 0.37 -3.25 10.65
C ILE A 66 0.56 -4.59 11.39
N PHE A 67 0.19 -5.68 10.74
CA PHE A 67 0.28 -7.05 11.26
C PHE A 67 1.25 -7.88 10.40
N PRO A 68 2.57 -7.72 10.53
CA PRO A 68 3.53 -8.38 9.64
C PRO A 68 3.39 -9.91 9.66
N GLU A 69 3.28 -10.52 8.48
CA GLU A 69 3.05 -11.96 8.35
C GLU A 69 4.20 -12.76 8.98
N GLY A 70 3.84 -13.81 9.73
CA GLY A 70 4.80 -14.67 10.41
C GLY A 70 5.59 -13.99 11.54
N LYS A 71 5.20 -12.79 11.97
CA LYS A 71 5.77 -12.10 13.13
C LYS A 71 4.82 -12.13 14.32
N SER A 72 5.38 -12.21 15.52
CA SER A 72 4.63 -12.18 16.77
C SER A 72 4.26 -10.76 17.23
N PHE A 73 4.86 -9.74 16.62
CA PHE A 73 4.63 -8.35 16.97
C PHE A 73 3.62 -7.68 16.03
N ILE A 74 2.99 -6.63 16.54
CA ILE A 74 2.15 -5.69 15.81
C ILE A 74 2.91 -4.36 15.76
N ALA A 75 2.90 -3.68 14.63
CA ALA A 75 3.51 -2.37 14.48
C ALA A 75 2.44 -1.28 14.43
N ASP A 76 2.41 -0.42 15.44
CA ASP A 76 1.56 0.77 15.49
C ASP A 76 2.37 2.00 15.06
N VAL A 77 1.88 2.71 14.05
CA VAL A 77 2.52 3.90 13.49
C VAL A 77 1.59 5.11 13.61
N GLU A 78 1.98 6.04 14.47
CA GLU A 78 1.28 7.32 14.60
C GLU A 78 1.45 8.18 13.34
N PRO A 79 0.39 8.87 12.86
CA PRO A 79 0.42 9.65 11.64
C PRO A 79 0.99 11.07 11.86
N ILE A 80 2.14 11.17 12.54
CA ILE A 80 2.75 12.46 12.90
C ILE A 80 3.27 13.22 11.69
N PHE A 81 3.23 14.55 11.73
CA PHE A 81 3.75 15.43 10.69
C PHE A 81 5.19 15.08 10.26
N ASP A 82 5.45 15.15 8.96
CA ASP A 82 6.76 14.96 8.33
C ASP A 82 7.33 13.53 8.47
N ARG A 83 6.49 12.57 8.87
CA ARG A 83 6.86 11.14 8.85
C ARG A 83 6.61 10.56 7.46
N LEU A 84 7.68 10.01 6.89
CA LEU A 84 7.64 9.12 5.73
C LEU A 84 7.70 7.66 6.19
N LEU A 85 6.81 6.82 5.68
CA LEU A 85 6.70 5.40 6.02
C LEU A 85 6.76 4.56 4.75
N PHE A 86 7.51 3.45 4.81
CA PHE A 86 7.57 2.46 3.74
C PHE A 86 7.22 1.07 4.28
N PHE A 87 6.46 0.30 3.51
CA PHE A 87 6.25 -1.13 3.76
C PHE A 87 5.90 -1.86 2.46
N TRP A 88 6.08 -3.18 2.45
CA TRP A 88 5.72 -4.02 1.29
C TRP A 88 4.20 -4.04 1.11
N SER A 89 3.73 -3.78 -0.11
CA SER A 89 2.30 -3.68 -0.41
C SER A 89 1.57 -5.03 -0.40
N ASP A 90 2.29 -6.15 -0.52
CA ASP A 90 1.70 -7.48 -0.59
C ASP A 90 1.26 -8.04 0.78
N ARG A 91 0.93 -9.34 0.78
CA ARG A 91 0.41 -10.08 1.94
C ARG A 91 1.33 -10.09 3.16
N ARG A 92 2.58 -9.66 3.03
CA ARG A 92 3.51 -9.49 4.16
C ARG A 92 3.04 -8.45 5.16
N ASN A 93 2.26 -7.45 4.75
CA ASN A 93 1.81 -6.36 5.64
C ASN A 93 0.30 -6.07 5.56
N PRO A 94 -0.57 -6.98 6.02
CA PRO A 94 -1.96 -6.64 6.30
C PRO A 94 -2.01 -5.50 7.31
N HIS A 95 -2.83 -4.49 7.06
CA HIS A 95 -2.88 -3.29 7.91
C HIS A 95 -4.25 -2.65 7.93
N GLU A 96 -4.52 -1.89 8.98
CA GLU A 96 -5.76 -1.14 9.21
C GLU A 96 -5.45 0.27 9.72
N VAL A 97 -6.34 1.22 9.44
CA VAL A 97 -6.29 2.55 10.06
C VAL A 97 -7.35 2.57 11.15
N GLN A 98 -6.90 2.68 12.39
CA GLN A 98 -7.80 2.79 13.54
C GLN A 98 -8.69 4.05 13.44
N PRO A 99 -9.86 4.05 14.09
CA PRO A 99 -10.73 5.22 14.15
C PRO A 99 -9.98 6.50 14.50
N SER A 100 -10.20 7.55 13.71
CA SER A 100 -9.68 8.89 13.92
C SER A 100 -10.77 9.81 14.45
N TYR A 101 -10.44 10.67 15.40
CA TYR A 101 -11.36 11.62 16.05
C TYR A 101 -10.97 13.09 15.80
N ALA A 102 -9.90 13.31 15.04
CA ALA A 102 -9.53 14.59 14.45
C ALA A 102 -9.28 14.39 12.94
N THR A 103 -9.29 15.49 12.18
CA THR A 103 -9.02 15.42 10.74
C THR A 103 -7.58 14.96 10.47
N ARG A 104 -7.44 13.83 9.77
CA ARG A 104 -6.16 13.17 9.45
C ARG A 104 -5.89 13.22 7.96
N TYR A 105 -4.75 13.79 7.60
CA TYR A 105 -4.23 13.88 6.24
C TYR A 105 -3.06 12.92 6.02
N ALA A 106 -3.04 12.29 4.85
CA ALA A 106 -1.92 11.50 4.38
C ALA A 106 -1.81 11.58 2.85
N MET A 107 -0.59 11.48 2.34
CA MET A 107 -0.31 11.26 0.94
C MET A 107 0.29 9.88 0.76
N THR A 108 -0.26 9.09 -0.16
CA THR A 108 0.23 7.74 -0.46
C THR A 108 0.69 7.67 -1.91
N VAL A 109 1.86 7.07 -2.12
CA VAL A 109 2.33 6.64 -3.43
C VAL A 109 2.65 5.16 -3.38
N TRP A 110 2.41 4.45 -4.49
CA TRP A 110 2.85 3.07 -4.64
C TRP A 110 3.91 3.01 -5.73
N TYR A 111 4.95 2.26 -5.40
CA TYR A 111 5.99 1.88 -6.31
C TYR A 111 5.66 0.52 -6.92
N PHE A 112 5.98 0.36 -8.19
CA PHE A 112 5.66 -0.83 -8.97
C PHE A 112 6.89 -1.66 -9.25
N ASP A 113 6.77 -2.98 -9.09
CA ASP A 113 7.70 -3.92 -9.71
C ASP A 113 7.39 -4.01 -11.20
N ALA A 114 8.40 -3.78 -12.05
CA ALA A 114 8.22 -3.67 -13.49
C ALA A 114 7.69 -4.97 -14.12
N GLU A 115 8.16 -6.14 -13.67
CA GLU A 115 7.79 -7.43 -14.22
C GLU A 115 6.37 -7.81 -13.81
N GLU A 116 6.07 -7.77 -12.51
CA GLU A 116 4.74 -8.06 -11.97
C GLU A 116 3.70 -7.11 -12.58
N ARG A 117 4.06 -5.82 -12.75
CA ARG A 117 3.18 -4.85 -13.38
C ARG A 117 2.94 -5.15 -14.85
N ALA A 118 3.95 -5.58 -15.60
CA ALA A 118 3.80 -5.97 -16.99
C ALA A 118 2.88 -7.20 -17.14
N GLU A 119 3.03 -8.19 -16.26
CA GLU A 119 2.16 -9.37 -16.21
C GLU A 119 0.71 -9.01 -15.88
N ALA A 120 0.49 -8.19 -14.85
CA ALA A 120 -0.83 -7.72 -14.47
C ALA A 120 -1.54 -6.99 -15.62
N LYS A 121 -0.82 -6.11 -16.34
CA LYS A 121 -1.36 -5.43 -17.53
C LYS A 121 -1.71 -6.42 -18.64
N LYS A 122 -0.90 -7.46 -18.86
CA LYS A 122 -1.17 -8.51 -19.87
C LYS A 122 -2.41 -9.32 -19.51
N LYS A 123 -2.54 -9.75 -18.24
CA LYS A 123 -3.71 -10.47 -17.72
C LYS A 123 -4.99 -9.65 -17.89
N PHE A 124 -4.96 -8.36 -17.53
CA PHE A 124 -6.11 -7.47 -17.69
C PHE A 124 -6.56 -7.35 -19.16
N ARG A 125 -5.64 -7.07 -20.09
CA ARG A 125 -5.97 -6.99 -21.53
C ARG A 125 -6.61 -8.28 -22.06
N ASN A 126 -6.10 -9.43 -21.64
CA ASN A 126 -6.63 -10.72 -22.08
C ASN A 126 -8.05 -10.96 -21.55
N LEU A 127 -8.35 -10.54 -20.32
CA LEU A 127 -9.69 -10.62 -19.74
C LEU A 127 -10.67 -9.72 -20.50
N THR A 128 -10.31 -8.46 -20.74
CA THR A 128 -11.17 -7.51 -21.49
C THR A 128 -11.53 -8.05 -22.87
N ARG A 129 -10.54 -8.55 -23.63
CA ARG A 129 -10.78 -9.13 -24.96
C ARG A 129 -11.71 -10.34 -24.93
N LYS A 130 -11.59 -11.19 -23.92
CA LYS A 130 -12.45 -12.38 -23.76
C LYS A 130 -13.91 -11.99 -23.44
N THR A 131 -14.10 -10.95 -22.63
CA THR A 131 -15.43 -10.42 -22.32
C THR A 131 -16.09 -9.78 -23.54
N GLU A 132 -15.33 -9.03 -24.34
CA GLU A 132 -15.84 -8.43 -25.58
C GLU A 132 -16.26 -9.50 -26.60
N SER A 133 -15.47 -10.56 -26.80
CA SER A 133 -15.84 -11.64 -27.72
C SER A 133 -17.12 -12.38 -27.31
N SER A 134 -17.33 -12.57 -25.99
CA SER A 134 -18.56 -13.22 -25.49
C SER A 134 -19.80 -12.35 -25.60
N LEU A 135 -19.67 -11.04 -25.75
CA LEU A 135 -20.80 -10.10 -25.91
C LEU A 135 -21.18 -9.90 -27.38
N THR A 136 -20.35 -10.34 -28.32
CA THR A 136 -20.58 -10.23 -29.77
C THR A 136 -21.10 -11.52 -30.41
N GLU A 137 -21.25 -12.59 -29.62
CA GLU A 137 -21.73 -13.92 -30.08
C GLU A 137 -23.22 -14.17 -29.77
N ASP A 138 -23.95 -13.17 -29.27
CA ASP A 138 -25.42 -13.16 -29.10
C ASP A 138 -26.09 -12.16 -30.07
#